data_AF-A0A5F0K3X8-F1
#
_entry.id   AF-A0A5F0K3X8-F1
#
_cell.length_a   1.000
_cell.length_b   1.000
_cell.length_c   1.000
_cell.angle_alpha   90.00
_cell.angle_beta   90.00
_cell.angle_gamma   90.00
#
_symmetry.space_group_name_H-M   'P 1'
#
loop_
_entity.id
_entity.type
_entity.pdbx_description
1 polymer ?
#
loop_
_entity_poly.entity_id
_entity_poly.type
_entity_poly.pdbx_seq_one_letter_code
_entity_poly.pdbx_strand_id
1 'polypeptide(L)'
;MLALAFAGQAPLQLRVTGLYIVQHRYWRWCSDCLVEDYETHGMPYYHRDHQLPGVFHCHRHQRGLSGRCTDCGFEATVLLKQPIPPYDNKCSNCGHWMAGYDGHFTELMREIELVSHSLAQSASSLTLSLLTGFVKDAMRIPANAAPTHKIMKSVSAWFKDMDVNCDPQALALYFRNTDTIGRGLRMPPQLRNVRGYHAQATEDPLHPLIHLLILQNAGVDLMGLLGSGG
;
A
#
# COMPACT_ATOMS: atom_id res chain seq x y z
N MET A 1 10.65 -2.70 30.42
CA MET A 1 10.98 -3.79 29.49
C MET A 1 9.78 -4.73 29.21
N LEU A 2 8.54 -4.24 29.17
CA LEU A 2 7.34 -5.06 28.90
C LEU A 2 6.59 -4.69 27.60
N ALA A 3 6.97 -3.60 26.93
CA ALA A 3 6.24 -3.10 25.74
C ALA A 3 6.63 -3.80 24.41
N LEU A 4 7.76 -4.50 24.36
CA LEU A 4 8.28 -5.11 23.12
C LEU A 4 7.69 -6.50 22.82
N ALA A 5 7.12 -7.19 23.81
CA ALA A 5 6.65 -8.57 23.63
C ALA A 5 5.29 -8.68 22.91
N PHE A 6 4.53 -7.59 22.80
CA PHE A 6 3.15 -7.59 22.28
C PHE A 6 2.97 -6.92 20.91
N ALA A 7 4.02 -6.27 20.37
CA ALA A 7 3.91 -5.47 19.14
C ALA A 7 3.47 -6.29 17.91
N GLY A 8 3.80 -7.58 17.85
CA GLY A 8 3.44 -8.47 16.75
C GLY A 8 2.09 -9.19 16.88
N GLN A 9 1.39 -9.03 18.02
CA GLN A 9 0.15 -9.75 18.34
C GLN A 9 -1.10 -8.85 18.29
N ALA A 10 -0.92 -7.54 18.13
CA ALA A 10 -2.04 -6.63 17.96
C ALA A 10 -2.71 -6.82 16.58
N PRO A 11 -4.04 -6.66 16.49
CA PRO A 11 -4.76 -6.58 15.23
C PRO A 11 -4.11 -5.58 14.28
N LEU A 12 -3.88 -6.02 13.05
CA LEU A 12 -3.31 -5.17 12.01
C LEU A 12 -4.33 -4.12 11.60
N GLN A 13 -3.86 -2.88 11.47
CA GLN A 13 -4.63 -1.80 10.87
C GLN A 13 -3.77 -1.12 9.82
N LEU A 14 -4.34 -0.95 8.63
CA LEU A 14 -3.71 -0.12 7.62
C LEU A 14 -3.87 1.35 8.01
N ARG A 15 -2.75 2.07 8.15
CA ARG A 15 -2.75 3.50 8.48
C ARG A 15 -2.23 4.31 7.30
N VAL A 16 -2.76 5.51 7.15
CA VAL A 16 -2.30 6.52 6.18
C VAL A 16 -0.88 7.00 6.51
N THR A 17 -0.50 6.94 7.79
CA THR A 17 0.81 7.32 8.29
C THR A 17 1.63 6.07 8.62
N GLY A 18 2.95 6.13 8.42
CA GLY A 18 3.85 5.06 8.87
C GLY A 18 5.04 4.77 7.98
N LEU A 19 5.02 5.13 6.69
CA LEU A 19 6.22 5.05 5.84
C LEU A 19 6.31 6.22 4.87
N TYR A 20 7.45 6.91 4.87
CA TYR A 20 7.81 7.88 3.83
C TYR A 20 8.00 7.22 2.45
N ILE A 21 8.07 5.89 2.39
CA ILE A 21 8.58 5.11 1.25
C ILE A 21 7.49 4.45 0.40
N VAL A 22 6.28 4.29 0.96
CA VAL A 22 5.09 3.74 0.29
C VAL A 22 4.11 4.91 0.09
N GLN A 23 3.57 5.05 -1.12
CA GLN A 23 3.07 6.35 -1.60
C GLN A 23 1.79 6.87 -0.93
N HIS A 24 1.91 8.13 -0.46
CA HIS A 24 0.97 9.23 -0.72
C HIS A 24 1.80 10.38 -1.31
N ARG A 25 1.85 10.50 -2.65
CA ARG A 25 2.56 11.63 -3.30
C ARG A 25 1.79 12.94 -3.12
N TYR A 26 0.47 12.84 -3.16
CA TYR A 26 -0.47 13.95 -3.05
C TYR A 26 -1.74 13.48 -2.36
N TRP A 27 -2.50 14.43 -1.86
CA TRP A 27 -3.85 14.24 -1.33
C TRP A 27 -4.81 13.90 -2.44
N ARG A 28 -5.64 12.90 -2.19
CA ARG A 28 -6.52 12.30 -3.19
C ARG A 28 -7.99 12.46 -2.85
N TRP A 29 -8.83 12.55 -3.86
CA TRP A 29 -10.28 12.67 -3.66
C TRP A 29 -11.07 12.03 -4.81
N CYS A 30 -12.34 11.78 -4.58
CA CYS A 30 -13.30 11.31 -5.58
C CYS A 30 -14.21 12.47 -5.95
N SER A 31 -14.43 12.71 -7.25
CA SER A 31 -15.33 13.77 -7.72
C SER A 31 -16.75 13.66 -7.14
N ASP A 32 -17.24 12.45 -6.96
CA ASP A 32 -18.60 12.20 -6.49
C ASP A 32 -18.71 12.41 -4.98
N CYS A 33 -17.67 12.04 -4.21
CA CYS A 33 -17.59 12.42 -2.80
C CYS A 33 -17.61 13.93 -2.60
N LEU A 34 -17.02 14.73 -3.52
CA LEU A 34 -17.06 16.19 -3.38
C LEU A 34 -18.49 16.72 -3.38
N VAL A 35 -19.30 16.21 -4.31
CA VAL A 35 -20.71 16.60 -4.46
C VAL A 35 -21.48 16.18 -3.21
N GLU A 36 -21.36 14.92 -2.81
CA GLU A 36 -22.05 14.38 -1.64
C GLU A 36 -21.64 15.10 -0.33
N ASP A 37 -20.35 15.35 -0.14
CA ASP A 37 -19.85 16.05 1.05
C ASP A 37 -20.32 17.51 1.08
N TYR A 38 -20.36 18.18 -0.07
CA TYR A 38 -20.87 19.54 -0.14
C TYR A 38 -22.38 19.60 0.17
N GLU A 39 -23.16 18.68 -0.40
CA GLU A 39 -24.60 18.60 -0.16
C GLU A 39 -24.94 18.22 1.28
N THR A 40 -24.14 17.34 1.89
CA THR A 40 -24.42 16.79 3.24
C THR A 40 -23.82 17.64 4.36
N HIS A 41 -22.63 18.21 4.14
CA HIS A 41 -21.83 18.86 5.18
C HIS A 41 -21.49 20.33 4.87
N GLY A 42 -21.85 20.84 3.68
CA GLY A 42 -21.55 22.20 3.25
C GLY A 42 -20.11 22.41 2.76
N MET A 43 -19.24 21.41 2.89
CA MET A 43 -17.86 21.46 2.38
C MET A 43 -17.27 20.08 2.14
N PRO A 44 -16.47 19.89 1.07
CA PRO A 44 -15.74 18.66 0.84
C PRO A 44 -14.56 18.54 1.80
N TYR A 45 -14.15 17.30 2.06
CA TYR A 45 -12.98 17.01 2.87
C TYR A 45 -12.20 15.81 2.33
N TYR A 46 -10.94 15.71 2.73
CA TYR A 46 -10.12 14.55 2.37
C TYR A 46 -10.54 13.32 3.17
N HIS A 47 -11.19 12.36 2.51
CA HIS A 47 -11.52 11.07 3.11
C HIS A 47 -10.26 10.28 3.43
N ARG A 48 -10.17 9.72 4.64
CA ARG A 48 -9.08 8.84 5.09
C ARG A 48 -8.88 7.67 4.12
N ASP A 49 -9.97 7.06 3.66
CA ASP A 49 -9.92 5.86 2.83
C ASP A 49 -9.32 6.13 1.45
N HIS A 50 -9.51 7.35 0.91
CA HIS A 50 -8.82 7.79 -0.31
C HIS A 50 -7.33 8.01 -0.09
N GLN A 51 -6.88 8.13 1.15
CA GLN A 51 -5.47 8.27 1.50
C GLN A 51 -4.84 6.94 1.91
N LEU A 52 -5.49 5.79 1.72
CA LEU A 52 -4.85 4.52 2.08
C LEU A 52 -3.79 4.11 1.04
N PRO A 53 -2.63 3.56 1.47
CA PRO A 53 -1.63 3.06 0.54
C PRO A 53 -2.21 1.95 -0.32
N GLY A 54 -1.94 2.03 -1.62
CA GLY A 54 -2.41 1.03 -2.58
C GLY A 54 -3.90 1.06 -2.91
N VAL A 55 -4.61 2.10 -2.46
CA VAL A 55 -5.94 2.46 -2.95
C VAL A 55 -5.80 3.49 -4.07
N PHE A 56 -6.40 3.20 -5.21
CA PHE A 56 -6.46 4.01 -6.43
C PHE A 56 -7.88 4.44 -6.78
N HIS A 57 -8.90 3.72 -6.30
CA HIS A 57 -10.31 4.01 -6.53
C HIS A 57 -11.07 4.31 -5.24
N CYS A 58 -12.14 5.07 -5.37
CA CYS A 58 -13.10 5.27 -4.29
C CYS A 58 -13.90 3.98 -4.08
N HIS A 59 -13.88 3.41 -2.87
CA HIS A 59 -14.67 2.22 -2.56
C HIS A 59 -16.19 2.45 -2.65
N ARG A 60 -16.67 3.70 -2.51
CA ARG A 60 -18.10 4.05 -2.59
C ARG A 60 -18.57 4.21 -4.03
N HIS A 61 -17.82 4.97 -4.83
CA HIS A 61 -18.23 5.36 -6.19
C HIS A 61 -17.51 4.61 -7.31
N GLN A 62 -16.51 3.79 -6.97
CA GLN A 62 -15.70 3.01 -7.90
C GLN A 62 -14.97 3.87 -8.96
N ARG A 63 -14.81 5.17 -8.68
CA ARG A 63 -14.08 6.11 -9.55
C ARG A 63 -12.62 6.17 -9.15
N GLY A 64 -11.75 6.33 -10.15
CA GLY A 64 -10.35 6.65 -9.93
C GLY A 64 -10.22 7.91 -9.09
N LEU A 65 -9.25 7.91 -8.17
CA LEU A 65 -9.01 9.04 -7.29
C LEU A 65 -8.18 10.12 -8.01
N SER A 66 -8.68 11.35 -7.97
CA SER A 66 -8.00 12.55 -8.46
C SER A 66 -6.92 13.00 -7.47
N GLY A 67 -5.99 13.85 -7.91
CA GLY A 67 -4.97 14.45 -7.04
C GLY A 67 -3.77 15.05 -7.76
N ARG A 68 -3.62 14.70 -9.04
CA ARG A 68 -2.66 15.30 -9.97
C ARG A 68 -3.39 15.81 -11.21
N CYS A 69 -3.03 17.01 -11.65
CA CYS A 69 -3.56 17.58 -12.88
C CYS A 69 -2.81 17.00 -14.08
N THR A 70 -3.54 16.43 -15.03
CA THR A 70 -3.01 15.84 -16.27
C THR A 70 -2.54 16.90 -17.29
N ASP A 71 -3.02 18.13 -17.15
CA ASP A 71 -2.70 19.25 -18.04
C ASP A 71 -1.43 20.00 -17.59
N CYS A 72 -1.45 20.58 -16.39
CA CYS A 72 -0.31 21.39 -15.90
C CYS A 72 0.63 20.65 -14.93
N GLY A 73 0.34 19.40 -14.57
CA GLY A 73 1.16 18.61 -13.67
C GLY A 73 1.07 18.98 -12.18
N PHE A 74 0.21 19.92 -11.80
CA PHE A 74 -0.02 20.29 -10.39
C PHE A 74 -0.40 19.06 -9.55
N GLU A 75 0.19 18.96 -8.36
CA GLU A 75 -0.09 17.91 -7.37
C GLU A 75 -0.49 18.53 -6.03
N ALA A 76 -1.59 18.05 -5.44
CA ALA A 76 -2.05 18.52 -4.13
C ALA A 76 -1.17 17.92 -3.03
N THR A 77 0.04 18.42 -2.80
CA THR A 77 1.02 17.81 -1.88
C THR A 77 1.03 18.40 -0.48
N VAL A 78 0.55 19.64 -0.31
CA VAL A 78 0.61 20.39 0.95
C VAL A 78 -0.79 20.82 1.39
N LEU A 79 -1.30 20.24 2.48
CA LEU A 79 -2.62 20.60 3.03
C LEU A 79 -2.74 22.09 3.35
N LEU A 80 -1.68 22.74 3.83
CA LEU A 80 -1.74 24.18 4.10
C LEU A 80 -2.03 25.02 2.84
N LYS A 81 -1.65 24.52 1.65
CA LYS A 81 -1.93 25.19 0.36
C LYS A 81 -3.27 24.77 -0.23
N GLN A 82 -3.68 23.52 0.02
CA GLN A 82 -4.94 22.95 -0.43
C GLN A 82 -5.59 22.21 0.76
N PRO A 83 -6.25 22.95 1.68
CA PRO A 83 -6.74 22.38 2.94
C PRO A 83 -7.95 21.48 2.74
N ILE A 84 -8.68 21.69 1.65
CA ILE A 84 -9.82 20.91 1.23
C ILE A 84 -9.68 20.55 -0.25
N PRO A 85 -10.29 19.44 -0.70
CA PRO A 85 -10.42 19.18 -2.12
C PRO A 85 -11.12 20.34 -2.86
N PRO A 86 -10.80 20.60 -4.13
CA PRO A 86 -11.45 21.66 -4.91
C PRO A 86 -12.93 21.35 -5.16
N TYR A 87 -13.84 22.25 -4.77
CA TYR A 87 -15.30 22.06 -4.86
C TYR A 87 -15.79 21.66 -6.25
N ASP A 88 -15.26 22.29 -7.29
CA ASP A 88 -15.67 22.07 -8.69
C ASP A 88 -14.79 21.03 -9.40
N ASN A 89 -13.95 20.31 -8.64
CA ASN A 89 -12.98 19.36 -9.14
C ASN A 89 -12.02 19.94 -10.19
N LYS A 90 -11.82 21.26 -10.21
CA LYS A 90 -10.84 21.91 -11.09
C LYS A 90 -9.51 22.08 -10.40
N CYS A 91 -8.46 22.08 -11.21
CA CYS A 91 -7.10 22.31 -10.75
C CYS A 91 -6.97 23.75 -10.23
N SER A 92 -6.53 23.90 -8.99
CA SER A 92 -6.28 25.22 -8.37
C SER A 92 -5.19 26.05 -9.08
N ASN A 93 -4.38 25.42 -9.95
CA ASN A 93 -3.31 26.09 -10.68
C ASN A 93 -3.72 26.55 -12.09
N CYS A 94 -4.37 25.68 -12.89
CA CYS A 94 -4.70 25.99 -14.29
C CYS A 94 -6.21 25.95 -14.61
N GLY A 95 -7.08 25.56 -13.68
CA GLY A 95 -8.52 25.44 -13.89
C GLY A 95 -8.96 24.20 -14.69
N HIS A 96 -8.03 23.36 -15.15
CA HIS A 96 -8.37 22.12 -15.86
C HIS A 96 -9.11 21.11 -14.96
N TRP A 97 -10.02 20.32 -15.54
CA TRP A 97 -10.74 19.27 -14.81
C TRP A 97 -9.78 18.20 -14.28
N MET A 98 -9.84 17.90 -12.98
CA MET A 98 -8.99 16.89 -12.36
C MET A 98 -9.63 15.51 -12.52
N ALA A 99 -9.35 14.86 -13.65
CA ALA A 99 -9.76 13.48 -13.90
C ALA A 99 -9.23 12.53 -12.80
N GLY A 100 -10.02 11.49 -12.54
CA GLY A 100 -9.63 10.42 -11.64
C GLY A 100 -8.52 9.56 -12.23
N TYR A 101 -7.90 8.73 -11.39
CA TYR A 101 -6.92 7.75 -11.83
C TYR A 101 -7.47 6.81 -12.92
N ASP A 102 -6.81 6.76 -14.07
CA ASP A 102 -7.13 5.91 -15.23
C ASP A 102 -5.89 5.16 -15.76
N GLY A 103 -4.81 5.13 -14.97
CA GLY A 103 -3.54 4.52 -15.32
C GLY A 103 -3.52 2.99 -15.21
N HIS A 104 -2.31 2.43 -15.24
CA HIS A 104 -2.08 0.99 -15.12
C HIS A 104 -2.73 0.41 -13.86
N PHE A 105 -3.64 -0.54 -14.02
CA PHE A 105 -4.38 -1.14 -12.92
C PHE A 105 -4.73 -2.59 -13.26
N THR A 106 -4.05 -3.54 -12.62
CA THR A 106 -4.23 -4.98 -12.86
C THR A 106 -5.16 -5.60 -11.82
N GLU A 107 -5.57 -6.84 -12.07
CA GLU A 107 -6.38 -7.59 -11.08
C GLU A 107 -5.62 -7.81 -9.76
N LEU A 108 -4.31 -8.03 -9.83
CA LEU A 108 -3.46 -8.07 -8.64
C LEU A 108 -3.49 -6.74 -7.88
N MET A 109 -3.47 -5.60 -8.57
CA MET A 109 -3.61 -4.30 -7.90
C MET A 109 -4.99 -4.12 -7.27
N ARG A 110 -6.05 -4.64 -7.91
CA ARG A 110 -7.41 -4.65 -7.34
C ARG A 110 -7.47 -5.47 -6.05
N GLU A 111 -6.88 -6.66 -6.00
CA GLU A 111 -6.83 -7.47 -4.78
C GLU A 111 -6.16 -6.71 -3.63
N ILE A 112 -5.02 -6.05 -3.90
CA ILE A 112 -4.33 -5.22 -2.91
C ILE A 112 -5.20 -4.07 -2.43
N GLU A 113 -5.91 -3.40 -3.34
CA GLU A 113 -6.84 -2.31 -3.01
C GLU A 113 -7.98 -2.79 -2.09
N LEU A 114 -8.62 -3.91 -2.43
CA LEU A 114 -9.70 -4.49 -1.65
C LEU A 114 -9.25 -4.90 -0.24
N VAL A 115 -8.10 -5.57 -0.15
CA VAL A 115 -7.53 -5.99 1.14
C VAL A 115 -7.13 -4.77 1.97
N SER A 116 -6.57 -3.75 1.33
CA SER A 116 -6.19 -2.49 1.98
C SER A 116 -7.40 -1.77 2.59
N HIS A 117 -8.54 -1.75 1.87
CA HIS A 117 -9.79 -1.23 2.41
C HIS A 117 -10.31 -2.07 3.58
N SER A 118 -10.32 -3.40 3.45
CA SER A 118 -10.79 -4.28 4.52
C SER A 118 -10.00 -4.08 5.82
N LEU A 119 -8.66 -4.06 5.74
CA LEU A 119 -7.76 -3.81 6.86
C LEU A 119 -7.92 -2.42 7.50
N ALA A 120 -8.46 -1.43 6.78
CA ALA A 120 -8.68 -0.08 7.30
C ALA A 120 -10.07 0.11 7.93
N GLN A 121 -11.04 -0.72 7.53
CA GLN A 121 -12.44 -0.62 7.96
C GLN A 121 -12.80 -1.56 9.11
N SER A 122 -12.15 -2.72 9.21
CA SER A 122 -12.44 -3.72 10.25
C SER A 122 -11.26 -3.97 11.18
N ALA A 123 -11.56 -4.48 12.39
CA ALA A 123 -10.54 -5.09 13.23
C ALA A 123 -10.19 -6.45 12.60
N SER A 124 -9.06 -6.51 11.90
CA SER A 124 -8.59 -7.75 11.31
C SER A 124 -8.04 -8.69 12.38
N SER A 125 -8.34 -9.98 12.27
CA SER A 125 -7.66 -11.04 13.02
C SER A 125 -6.22 -11.25 12.55
N LEU A 126 -5.86 -10.71 11.37
CA LEU A 126 -4.49 -10.69 10.91
C LEU A 126 -3.64 -9.85 11.86
N THR A 127 -2.52 -10.43 12.25
CA THR A 127 -1.47 -9.75 13.01
C THR A 127 -0.22 -9.73 12.16
N LEU A 128 0.71 -8.85 12.50
CA LEU A 128 2.01 -8.82 11.84
C LEU A 128 2.75 -10.17 11.98
N SER A 129 2.61 -10.84 13.14
CA SER A 129 3.20 -12.16 13.36
C SER A 129 2.64 -13.20 12.38
N LEU A 130 1.32 -13.17 12.14
CA LEU A 130 0.68 -14.06 11.16
C LEU A 130 1.17 -13.77 9.74
N LEU A 131 1.21 -12.50 9.32
CA LEU A 131 1.73 -12.12 8.01
C LEU A 131 3.18 -12.56 7.81
N THR A 132 4.03 -12.37 8.82
CA THR A 132 5.43 -12.81 8.78
C THR A 132 5.54 -14.33 8.70
N GLY A 133 4.65 -15.06 9.38
CA GLY A 133 4.51 -16.51 9.28
C GLY A 133 4.19 -16.96 7.86
N PHE A 134 3.16 -16.37 7.25
CA PHE A 134 2.79 -16.68 5.86
C PHE A 134 3.93 -16.39 4.87
N VAL A 135 4.69 -15.30 5.06
CA VAL A 135 5.85 -15.01 4.21
C VAL A 135 6.94 -16.07 4.39
N LYS A 136 7.22 -16.51 5.63
CA LYS A 136 8.17 -17.59 5.89
C LYS A 136 7.74 -18.90 5.24
N ASP A 137 6.46 -19.26 5.36
CA ASP A 137 5.90 -20.48 4.78
C ASP A 137 6.00 -20.45 3.25
N ALA A 138 5.67 -19.33 2.63
CA ALA A 138 5.84 -19.09 1.20
C ALA A 138 7.31 -19.23 0.76
N MET A 139 8.25 -18.74 1.56
CA MET A 139 9.69 -18.89 1.33
C MET A 139 10.24 -20.29 1.72
N ARG A 140 9.40 -21.18 2.27
CA ARG A 140 9.77 -22.49 2.84
C ARG A 140 10.86 -22.39 3.91
N ILE A 141 10.80 -21.34 4.73
CA ILE A 141 11.68 -21.12 5.88
C ILE A 141 10.99 -21.66 7.13
N PRO A 142 11.61 -22.59 7.88
CA PRO A 142 11.03 -23.05 9.14
C PRO A 142 10.86 -21.90 10.13
N ALA A 143 9.75 -21.86 10.86
CA ALA A 143 9.37 -20.76 11.75
C ALA A 143 10.48 -20.31 12.72
N ASN A 144 11.24 -21.27 13.27
CA ASN A 144 12.31 -21.07 14.26
C ASN A 144 13.73 -21.22 13.68
N ALA A 145 13.89 -21.16 12.36
CA ALA A 145 15.20 -21.35 11.76
C ALA A 145 16.16 -20.18 12.06
N ALA A 146 17.33 -20.49 12.60
CA ALA A 146 18.41 -19.52 12.73
C ALA A 146 18.88 -19.06 11.33
N PRO A 147 19.26 -17.78 11.15
CA PRO A 147 19.74 -17.27 9.87
C PRO A 147 21.08 -17.93 9.49
N THR A 148 21.02 -19.02 8.72
CA THR A 148 22.20 -19.70 8.19
C THR A 148 22.51 -19.24 6.77
N HIS A 149 23.76 -19.40 6.32
CA HIS A 149 24.15 -19.11 4.93
C HIS A 149 23.26 -19.82 3.90
N LYS A 150 22.83 -21.06 4.17
CA LYS A 150 21.92 -21.83 3.31
C LYS A 150 20.55 -21.14 3.17
N ILE A 151 19.99 -20.68 4.29
CA ILE A 151 18.69 -19.98 4.29
C ILE A 151 18.82 -18.63 3.58
N MET A 152 19.88 -17.87 3.84
CA MET A 152 20.12 -16.59 3.16
C MET A 152 20.29 -16.76 1.65
N LYS A 153 20.91 -17.86 1.20
CA LYS A 153 20.99 -18.21 -0.22
C LYS A 153 19.61 -18.52 -0.81
N SER A 154 18.77 -19.28 -0.12
CA SER A 154 17.39 -19.58 -0.55
C SER A 154 16.53 -18.31 -0.62
N VAL A 155 16.60 -17.46 0.40
CA VAL A 155 15.91 -16.16 0.44
C VAL A 155 16.35 -15.27 -0.72
N SER A 156 17.66 -15.20 -0.98
CA SER A 156 18.20 -14.41 -2.10
C SER A 156 17.71 -14.94 -3.46
N ALA A 157 17.64 -16.26 -3.62
CA ALA A 157 17.11 -16.88 -4.83
C ALA A 157 15.61 -16.57 -5.01
N TRP A 158 14.82 -16.62 -3.93
CA TRP A 158 13.41 -16.25 -3.94
C TRP A 158 13.20 -14.79 -4.37
N PHE A 159 13.96 -13.85 -3.80
CA PHE A 159 13.87 -12.44 -4.20
C PHE A 159 14.36 -12.18 -5.63
N LYS A 160 15.21 -13.06 -6.19
CA LYS A 160 15.64 -12.98 -7.59
C LYS A 160 14.54 -13.47 -8.54
N ASP A 161 13.80 -14.51 -8.15
CA ASP A 161 12.62 -14.96 -8.90
C ASP A 161 11.53 -13.87 -8.89
N MET A 162 11.28 -13.28 -7.72
CA MET A 162 10.37 -12.15 -7.57
C MET A 162 10.76 -10.93 -8.43
N ASP A 163 12.06 -10.61 -8.57
CA ASP A 163 12.51 -9.54 -9.49
C ASP A 163 12.07 -9.81 -10.95
N VAL A 164 12.06 -11.07 -11.39
CA VAL A 164 11.75 -11.45 -12.77
C VAL A 164 10.24 -11.38 -13.04
N ASN A 165 9.44 -11.71 -12.03
CA ASN A 165 7.99 -11.89 -12.18
C ASN A 165 7.17 -10.66 -11.74
N CYS A 166 7.81 -9.64 -11.16
CA CYS A 166 7.10 -8.46 -10.68
C CYS A 166 6.56 -7.58 -11.82
N ASP A 167 5.44 -6.90 -11.55
CA ASP A 167 4.89 -5.89 -12.43
C ASP A 167 5.59 -4.53 -12.19
N PRO A 168 6.43 -4.07 -13.13
CA PRO A 168 7.22 -2.86 -12.91
C PRO A 168 6.37 -1.59 -12.88
N GLN A 169 5.24 -1.57 -13.61
CA GLN A 169 4.35 -0.41 -13.63
C GLN A 169 3.60 -0.30 -12.31
N ALA A 170 3.10 -1.43 -11.78
CA ALA A 170 2.48 -1.47 -10.45
C ALA A 170 3.45 -1.02 -9.35
N LEU A 171 4.68 -1.52 -9.35
CA LEU A 171 5.69 -1.14 -8.34
C LEU A 171 6.02 0.36 -8.38
N ALA A 172 6.08 0.98 -9.56
CA ALA A 172 6.31 2.42 -9.69
C ALA A 172 5.16 3.28 -9.14
N LEU A 173 3.96 2.70 -9.01
CA LEU A 173 2.80 3.35 -8.41
C LEU A 173 2.78 3.18 -6.88
N TYR A 174 3.18 2.02 -6.34
CA TYR A 174 3.22 1.79 -4.89
C TYR A 174 4.39 2.48 -4.18
N PHE A 175 5.55 2.60 -4.82
CA PHE A 175 6.78 3.07 -4.19
C PHE A 175 7.28 4.40 -4.76
N ARG A 176 7.96 5.21 -3.93
CA ARG A 176 8.57 6.48 -4.39
C ARG A 176 9.93 6.30 -5.08
N ASN A 177 10.69 5.27 -4.68
CA ASN A 177 12.11 5.12 -5.01
C ASN A 177 12.37 3.94 -5.95
N THR A 178 11.54 3.77 -6.97
CA THR A 178 11.80 2.80 -8.04
C THR A 178 12.86 3.36 -8.98
N ASP A 179 14.13 3.17 -8.63
CA ASP A 179 15.24 3.55 -9.52
C ASP A 179 15.28 2.63 -10.74
N THR A 180 15.32 3.23 -11.93
CA THR A 180 15.68 2.54 -13.17
C THR A 180 17.20 2.62 -13.33
N ILE A 181 17.91 1.53 -13.03
CA ILE A 181 19.35 1.41 -13.33
C ILE A 181 19.46 0.49 -14.56
N GLY A 182 19.56 1.07 -15.76
CA GLY A 182 19.70 0.31 -17.02
C GLY A 182 18.37 -0.08 -17.69
N ARG A 183 18.33 -1.24 -18.38
CA ARG A 183 17.16 -1.76 -19.15
C ARG A 183 16.14 -2.57 -18.32
N GLY A 184 16.19 -2.55 -16.99
CA GLY A 184 15.26 -3.32 -16.15
C GLY A 184 14.95 -2.62 -14.83
N LEU A 185 13.68 -2.68 -14.42
CA LEU A 185 13.27 -2.23 -13.09
C LEU A 185 13.77 -3.25 -12.05
N ARG A 186 14.47 -2.79 -11.02
CA ARG A 186 14.78 -3.62 -9.85
C ARG A 186 13.73 -3.35 -8.78
N MET A 187 13.34 -4.38 -8.04
CA MET A 187 12.39 -4.18 -6.95
C MET A 187 12.88 -3.17 -5.91
N PRO A 188 11.95 -2.39 -5.32
CA PRO A 188 12.24 -1.51 -4.21
C PRO A 188 12.95 -2.28 -3.07
N PRO A 189 14.04 -1.75 -2.48
CA PRO A 189 14.80 -2.46 -1.43
C PRO A 189 13.95 -2.76 -0.18
N GLN A 190 12.84 -2.04 0.01
CA GLN A 190 11.89 -2.26 1.11
C GLN A 190 11.18 -3.61 1.00
N LEU A 191 10.93 -4.11 -0.21
CA LEU A 191 10.38 -5.45 -0.43
C LEU A 191 11.38 -6.56 -0.07
N ARG A 192 12.67 -6.26 -0.10
CA ARG A 192 13.78 -7.18 0.21
C ARG A 192 14.26 -7.07 1.66
N ASN A 193 13.56 -6.31 2.49
CA ASN A 193 14.00 -6.08 3.86
C ASN A 193 13.75 -7.32 4.71
N VAL A 194 14.77 -7.71 5.48
CA VAL A 194 14.76 -8.86 6.41
C VAL A 194 13.58 -8.80 7.39
N ARG A 195 13.12 -7.59 7.74
CA ARG A 195 11.94 -7.33 8.57
C ARG A 195 10.64 -7.88 7.98
N GLY A 196 10.58 -8.13 6.68
CA GLY A 196 9.41 -8.71 6.01
C GLY A 196 9.17 -10.18 6.36
N TYR A 197 10.20 -10.89 6.82
CA TYR A 197 10.16 -12.33 7.12
C TYR A 197 10.87 -12.72 8.43
N HIS A 198 11.33 -11.75 9.23
CA HIS A 198 11.84 -11.98 10.59
C HIS A 198 11.13 -11.08 11.61
N ALA A 199 10.21 -11.69 12.38
CA ALA A 199 9.41 -11.02 13.42
C ALA A 199 10.22 -10.57 14.65
N GLN A 200 11.47 -11.01 14.79
CA GLN A 200 12.35 -10.66 15.92
C GLN A 200 13.30 -9.50 15.62
N ALA A 201 13.09 -8.76 14.52
CA ALA A 201 13.84 -7.54 14.27
C ALA A 201 13.55 -6.52 15.38
N THR A 202 14.59 -5.88 15.91
CA THR A 202 14.51 -4.88 17.00
C THR A 202 13.97 -3.52 16.53
N GLU A 203 13.71 -3.37 15.23
CA GLU A 203 13.18 -2.16 14.60
C GLU A 203 11.66 -2.26 14.42
N ASP A 204 11.02 -1.14 14.08
CA ASP A 204 9.59 -1.08 13.77
C ASP A 204 9.19 -2.15 12.74
N PRO A 205 7.94 -2.60 12.68
CA PRO A 205 7.50 -3.51 11.63
C PRO A 205 7.46 -2.83 10.24
N LEU A 206 7.51 -3.61 9.15
CA LEU A 206 7.24 -3.05 7.82
C LEU A 206 5.75 -2.70 7.68
N HIS A 207 5.43 -1.84 6.70
CA HIS A 207 4.03 -1.53 6.43
C HIS A 207 3.24 -2.81 6.13
N PRO A 208 1.99 -2.93 6.59
CA PRO A 208 1.08 -3.99 6.14
C PRO A 208 1.08 -4.18 4.62
N LEU A 209 1.03 -3.08 3.85
CA LEU A 209 1.06 -3.15 2.38
C LEU A 209 2.30 -3.86 1.83
N ILE A 210 3.46 -3.70 2.45
CA ILE A 210 4.69 -4.39 2.00
C ILE A 210 4.53 -5.90 2.16
N HIS A 211 3.97 -6.36 3.29
CA HIS A 211 3.71 -7.78 3.50
C HIS A 211 2.67 -8.31 2.50
N LEU A 212 1.61 -7.56 2.23
CA LEU A 212 0.60 -7.94 1.23
C LEU A 212 1.20 -8.10 -0.17
N LEU A 213 2.06 -7.18 -0.59
CA LEU A 213 2.74 -7.25 -1.89
C LEU A 213 3.67 -8.47 -1.98
N ILE A 214 4.39 -8.80 -0.91
CA ILE A 214 5.25 -9.99 -0.85
C ILE A 214 4.41 -11.27 -0.95
N LEU A 215 3.30 -11.34 -0.22
CA LEU A 215 2.39 -12.51 -0.20
C LEU A 215 1.65 -12.69 -1.52
N GLN A 216 1.19 -11.60 -2.13
CA GLN A 216 0.59 -11.67 -3.46
C GLN A 216 1.57 -12.20 -4.50
N ASN A 217 2.82 -11.73 -4.48
CA ASN A 217 3.84 -12.27 -5.37
C ASN A 217 4.11 -13.76 -5.12
N ALA A 218 3.96 -14.22 -3.87
CA ALA A 218 4.04 -15.64 -3.54
C ALA A 218 2.83 -16.46 -4.01
N GLY A 219 1.81 -15.84 -4.62
CA GLY A 219 0.58 -16.50 -5.04
C GLY A 219 -0.36 -16.85 -3.90
N VAL A 220 -0.26 -16.17 -2.76
CA VAL A 220 -1.16 -16.37 -1.61
C VAL A 220 -2.48 -15.64 -1.86
N ASP A 221 -3.60 -16.33 -1.65
CA ASP A 221 -4.95 -15.75 -1.69
C ASP A 221 -5.15 -14.78 -0.51
N LEU A 222 -4.96 -13.48 -0.78
CA LEU A 222 -5.08 -12.45 0.24
C LEU A 222 -6.52 -12.26 0.74
N MET A 223 -7.51 -12.48 -0.12
CA MET A 223 -8.92 -12.35 0.27
C MET A 223 -9.34 -13.49 1.19
N GLY A 224 -8.85 -14.70 0.92
CA GLY A 224 -8.98 -15.85 1.82
C GLY A 224 -8.37 -15.57 3.20
N LEU A 225 -7.22 -14.91 3.29
CA LEU A 225 -6.59 -14.56 4.58
C LEU A 225 -7.46 -13.66 5.47
N LEU A 226 -8.25 -12.76 4.87
CA LEU A 226 -9.17 -11.88 5.61
C LEU A 226 -10.39 -12.64 6.15
N GLY A 227 -10.84 -13.69 5.45
CA GLY A 227 -11.99 -14.52 5.86
C GLY A 227 -11.64 -15.67 6.81
N SER A 228 -10.37 -16.09 6.87
CA SER A 228 -9.92 -17.28 7.61
C SER A 228 -9.75 -17.07 9.13
N GLY A 229 -10.08 -15.89 9.65
CA GLY A 229 -9.97 -15.60 11.08
C GLY A 229 -11.28 -15.16 11.72
N GLY A 230 -12.39 -15.74 11.26
CA GLY A 230 -13.70 -15.75 11.92
C GLY A 230 -13.94 -17.06 12.66
#